data_AF-A0AAU1BB95-F1
#
_entry.id   AF-A0AAU1BB95-F1
#
_cell.length_a   1.000
_cell.length_b   1.000
_cell.length_c   1.000
_cell.angle_alpha   90.00
_cell.angle_beta   90.00
_cell.angle_gamma   90.00
#
_symmetry.space_group_name_H-M   'P 1'
#
loop_
_entity.id
_entity.type
_entity.pdbx_description
1 polymer ?
#
loop_
_entity_poly.entity_id
_entity_poly.type
_entity_poly.pdbx_seq_one_letter_code
_entity_poly.pdbx_strand_id
1 'polypeptide(L)'
;MGDGQDSPEYSWTSAYVAARIAAGHNDPAEMERCLVRADEIARRYELQGAFAVARLRHPVLAMAQGRFDEAEQALGTAVAELRARGAVDLSGLAALSVGCIRLQQGRLAEMLPVLLAVWEQYKPHNEALAALALLAGGSCEEAREIFGQRVRLRRDFAFPVLAGLRGTTAIVLRDGEAAAEVYEDLLPRQGLAGGASSLSLVFGPSRRPWANSPCSWTAPNGPAATTWKPRGWRPHGTGPSGRTPRRPALPACRRRPLWCYRLSPGSAGHVRAPS
;
A
#
# COMPACT_ATOMS: atom_id res chain seq x y z
N MET A 1 37.93 -12.55 26.43
CA MET A 1 37.03 -11.47 25.95
C MET A 1 36.92 -11.68 24.45
N GLY A 2 35.82 -12.28 23.99
CA GLY A 2 35.64 -12.75 22.61
C GLY A 2 34.87 -14.07 22.64
N ASP A 3 33.56 -14.00 22.36
CA ASP A 3 32.64 -15.12 22.05
C ASP A 3 31.17 -14.63 22.02
N GLY A 4 30.89 -13.42 22.55
CA GLY A 4 29.54 -12.84 22.52
C GLY A 4 29.06 -12.30 21.17
N GLN A 5 29.93 -12.23 20.14
CA GLN A 5 29.57 -11.69 18.81
C GLN A 5 29.19 -12.75 17.77
N ASP A 6 29.30 -14.04 18.10
CA ASP A 6 29.04 -15.15 17.16
C ASP A 6 27.71 -15.89 17.44
N SER A 7 26.71 -15.20 17.99
CA SER A 7 25.39 -15.85 18.13
C SER A 7 24.68 -15.94 16.76
N PRO A 8 24.08 -17.10 16.43
CA PRO A 8 23.28 -17.27 15.22
C PRO A 8 22.17 -16.22 15.05
N GLU A 9 21.57 -15.77 16.15
CA GLU A 9 20.54 -14.76 16.18
C GLU A 9 21.08 -13.38 15.75
N TYR A 10 22.28 -13.01 16.19
CA TYR A 10 22.93 -11.77 15.73
C TYR A 10 23.30 -11.85 14.25
N SER A 11 23.84 -12.99 13.78
CA SER A 11 24.14 -13.20 12.37
C SER A 11 22.90 -13.14 11.49
N TRP A 12 21.80 -13.76 11.94
CA TRP A 12 20.51 -13.71 11.27
C TRP A 12 19.96 -12.28 11.24
N THR A 13 19.98 -11.58 12.37
CA THR A 13 19.49 -10.20 12.50
C THR A 13 20.30 -9.26 11.61
N SER A 14 21.62 -9.44 11.52
CA SER A 14 22.49 -8.66 10.64
C SER A 14 22.10 -8.84 9.17
N ALA A 15 21.95 -10.08 8.70
CA ALA A 15 21.51 -10.36 7.33
C ALA A 15 20.10 -9.81 7.05
N TYR A 16 19.19 -9.91 8.01
CA TYR A 16 17.85 -9.34 7.91
C TYR A 16 17.87 -7.81 7.84
N VAL A 17 18.66 -7.13 8.67
CA VAL A 17 18.80 -5.67 8.64
C VAL A 17 19.43 -5.20 7.33
N ALA A 18 20.44 -5.92 6.81
CA ALA A 18 21.03 -5.64 5.50
C ALA A 18 19.99 -5.73 4.38
N ALA A 19 19.12 -6.75 4.41
CA ALA A 19 18.00 -6.86 3.48
C ALA A 19 17.06 -5.64 3.57
N ARG A 20 16.73 -5.15 4.78
CA ARG A 20 15.88 -3.96 4.97
C ARG A 20 16.52 -2.69 4.40
N ILE A 21 17.83 -2.55 4.55
CA ILE A 21 18.60 -1.42 4.01
C ILE A 21 18.58 -1.47 2.48
N ALA A 22 18.86 -2.62 1.88
CA ALA A 22 18.79 -2.82 0.43
C ALA A 22 17.38 -2.54 -0.13
N ALA A 23 16.35 -3.00 0.57
CA ALA A 23 14.96 -2.73 0.26
C ALA A 23 14.65 -1.22 0.32
N GLY A 24 15.21 -0.51 1.31
CA GLY A 24 15.14 0.94 1.41
C GLY A 24 15.81 1.66 0.23
N HIS A 25 16.91 1.13 -0.29
CA HIS A 25 17.60 1.64 -1.48
C HIS A 25 16.98 1.20 -2.81
N ASN A 26 15.87 0.46 -2.78
CA ASN A 26 15.25 -0.12 -3.97
C ASN A 26 16.23 -1.02 -4.77
N ASP A 27 17.08 -1.78 -4.07
CA ASP A 27 17.98 -2.80 -4.62
C ASP A 27 17.42 -4.21 -4.34
N PRO A 28 16.53 -4.74 -5.20
CA PRO A 28 15.93 -6.05 -5.00
C PRO A 28 16.95 -7.19 -5.09
N ALA A 29 18.08 -6.99 -5.78
CA ALA A 29 19.11 -8.02 -5.92
C ALA A 29 19.92 -8.18 -4.63
N GLU A 30 20.35 -7.06 -4.01
CA GLU A 30 21.00 -7.11 -2.70
C GLU A 30 20.03 -7.57 -1.61
N MET A 31 18.77 -7.14 -1.68
CA MET A 31 17.72 -7.63 -0.76
C MET A 31 17.59 -9.15 -0.84
N GLU A 32 17.56 -9.72 -2.04
CA GLU A 32 17.50 -11.17 -2.24
C GLU A 32 18.73 -11.88 -1.67
N ARG A 33 19.95 -11.40 -1.98
CA ARG A 33 21.19 -11.96 -1.43
C ARG A 33 21.17 -12.02 0.10
N CYS A 34 20.76 -10.93 0.75
CA CYS A 34 20.67 -10.84 2.19
C CYS A 34 19.61 -11.78 2.78
N LEU A 35 18.44 -11.90 2.13
CA LEU A 35 17.37 -12.79 2.58
C LEU A 35 17.70 -14.28 2.36
N VAL A 36 18.48 -14.61 1.32
CA VAL A 36 19.04 -15.96 1.13
C VAL A 36 19.98 -16.31 2.28
N ARG A 37 20.92 -15.43 2.61
CA ARG A 37 21.81 -15.61 3.76
C ARG A 37 21.03 -15.75 5.08
N ALA A 38 19.99 -14.95 5.30
CA ALA A 38 19.15 -15.06 6.49
C ALA A 38 18.41 -16.41 6.55
N ASP A 39 17.87 -16.92 5.44
CA ASP A 39 17.22 -18.25 5.38
C ASP A 39 18.21 -19.38 5.66
N GLU A 40 19.43 -19.31 5.11
CA GLU A 40 20.49 -20.29 5.39
C GLU A 40 20.85 -20.37 6.88
N ILE A 41 21.00 -19.22 7.54
CA ILE A 41 21.27 -19.17 8.99
C ILE A 41 20.08 -19.73 9.77
N ALA A 42 18.86 -19.30 9.44
CA ALA A 42 17.65 -19.77 10.13
C ALA A 42 17.48 -21.29 10.05
N ARG A 43 17.80 -21.89 8.89
CA ARG A 43 17.75 -23.35 8.72
C ARG A 43 18.87 -24.06 9.45
N ARG A 44 20.11 -23.58 9.35
CA ARG A 44 21.27 -24.20 9.99
C ARG A 44 21.13 -24.29 11.50
N TYR A 45 20.52 -23.28 12.11
CA TYR A 45 20.36 -23.16 13.57
C TYR A 45 18.92 -23.33 14.04
N GLU A 46 18.02 -23.83 13.18
CA GLU A 46 16.62 -24.13 13.50
C GLU A 46 15.83 -22.98 14.17
N LEU A 47 16.12 -21.73 13.77
CA LEU A 47 15.53 -20.53 14.35
C LEU A 47 14.05 -20.40 13.95
N GLN A 48 13.15 -21.01 14.73
CA GLN A 48 11.71 -21.07 14.41
C GLN A 48 11.07 -19.70 14.17
N GLY A 49 11.45 -18.68 14.95
CA GLY A 49 10.95 -17.31 14.78
C GLY A 49 11.37 -16.64 13.48
N ALA A 50 12.50 -17.07 12.89
CA ALA A 50 13.03 -16.56 11.63
C ALA A 50 12.39 -17.21 10.40
N PHE A 51 11.69 -18.34 10.58
CA PHE A 51 11.10 -19.11 9.49
C PHE A 51 10.04 -18.30 8.74
N ALA A 52 9.21 -17.52 9.45
CA ALA A 52 8.17 -16.69 8.84
C ALA A 52 8.74 -15.66 7.85
N VAL A 53 9.84 -15.00 8.22
CA VAL A 53 10.53 -14.04 7.35
C VAL A 53 11.08 -14.74 6.10
N ALA A 54 11.70 -15.90 6.27
CA ALA A 54 12.22 -16.68 5.13
C ALA A 54 11.10 -17.10 4.16
N ARG A 55 9.92 -17.46 4.66
CA ARG A 55 8.77 -17.80 3.82
C ARG A 55 8.22 -16.60 3.06
N LEU A 56 8.18 -15.41 3.69
CA LEU A 56 7.68 -14.19 3.08
C LEU A 56 8.66 -13.52 2.11
N ARG A 57 9.92 -13.99 2.01
CA ARG A 57 10.91 -13.50 1.03
C ARG A 57 10.39 -13.51 -0.40
N HIS A 58 9.86 -14.65 -0.85
CA HIS A 58 9.44 -14.84 -2.23
C HIS A 58 8.33 -13.88 -2.66
N PRO A 59 7.19 -13.75 -1.93
CA PRO A 59 6.17 -12.80 -2.31
C PRO A 59 6.68 -11.35 -2.27
N VAL A 60 7.52 -10.98 -1.29
CA VAL A 60 8.09 -9.64 -1.18
C VAL A 60 9.00 -9.28 -2.37
N LEU A 61 9.87 -10.20 -2.81
CA LEU A 61 10.71 -10.00 -3.98
C LEU A 61 9.89 -9.90 -5.27
N ALA A 62 8.90 -10.77 -5.44
CA ALA A 62 7.99 -10.73 -6.59
C ALA A 62 7.21 -9.41 -6.64
N MET A 63 6.70 -8.92 -5.50
CA MET A 63 6.05 -7.60 -5.41
C MET A 63 7.02 -6.47 -5.77
N ALA A 64 8.23 -6.45 -5.22
CA ALA A 64 9.23 -5.41 -5.49
C ALA A 64 9.62 -5.35 -6.97
N GLN A 65 9.58 -6.48 -7.67
CA GLN A 65 9.89 -6.60 -9.10
C GLN A 65 8.65 -6.44 -10.00
N GLY A 66 7.46 -6.17 -9.44
CA GLY A 66 6.21 -6.03 -10.19
C GLY A 66 5.63 -7.34 -10.74
N ARG A 67 6.14 -8.49 -10.30
CA ARG A 67 5.64 -9.84 -10.64
C ARG A 67 4.45 -10.20 -9.75
N PHE A 68 3.34 -9.48 -9.92
CA PHE A 68 2.21 -9.50 -8.99
C PHE A 68 1.48 -10.84 -8.89
N ASP A 69 1.31 -11.56 -10.00
CA ASP A 69 0.62 -12.86 -9.97
C ASP A 69 1.47 -13.92 -9.26
N GLU A 70 2.79 -13.91 -9.50
CA GLU A 70 3.75 -14.75 -8.77
C GLU A 70 3.79 -14.40 -7.28
N ALA A 71 3.72 -13.10 -6.94
CA ALA A 71 3.68 -12.65 -5.57
C ALA A 71 2.44 -13.18 -4.82
N GLU A 72 1.27 -13.13 -5.45
CA GLU A 72 0.04 -13.62 -4.85
C GLU A 72 0.06 -15.14 -4.62
N GLN A 73 0.56 -15.91 -5.60
CA GLN A 73 0.74 -17.36 -5.46
C GLN A 73 1.74 -17.72 -4.36
N ALA A 74 2.91 -17.03 -4.34
CA ALA A 74 3.95 -17.25 -3.34
C ALA A 74 3.46 -16.89 -1.93
N LEU A 75 2.67 -15.82 -1.80
CA LEU A 75 2.06 -15.42 -0.54
C LEU A 75 1.06 -16.47 -0.04
N GLY A 76 0.18 -16.94 -0.92
CA GLY A 76 -0.80 -17.99 -0.56
C GLY A 76 -0.11 -19.26 -0.04
N THR A 77 0.97 -19.67 -0.71
CA THR A 77 1.80 -20.81 -0.29
C THR A 77 2.46 -20.57 1.06
N ALA A 78 3.10 -19.41 1.24
CA ALA A 78 3.77 -19.05 2.49
C ALA A 78 2.79 -19.00 3.69
N VAL A 79 1.61 -18.40 3.51
CA VAL A 79 0.57 -18.32 4.55
C VAL A 79 0.05 -19.71 4.90
N ALA A 80 -0.16 -20.59 3.91
CA ALA A 80 -0.57 -21.97 4.16
C ALA A 80 0.48 -22.75 4.97
N GLU A 81 1.76 -22.63 4.61
CA GLU A 81 2.86 -23.27 5.35
C GLU A 81 2.99 -22.76 6.79
N LEU A 82 2.84 -21.46 7.00
CA LEU A 82 2.90 -20.87 8.34
C LEU A 82 1.70 -21.28 9.20
N ARG A 83 0.51 -21.34 8.62
CA ARG A 83 -0.69 -21.84 9.31
C ARG A 83 -0.52 -23.31 9.72
N ALA A 84 0.00 -24.16 8.84
CA ALA A 84 0.25 -25.56 9.14
C ALA A 84 1.25 -25.76 10.30
N ARG A 85 2.12 -24.78 10.55
CA ARG A 85 3.08 -24.75 11.65
C ARG A 85 2.59 -24.06 12.93
N GLY A 86 1.30 -23.71 12.99
CA GLY A 86 0.69 -23.09 14.16
C GLY A 86 1.03 -21.62 14.34
N ALA A 87 1.46 -20.91 13.28
CA ALA A 87 1.61 -19.46 13.34
C ALA A 87 0.27 -18.80 13.67
N VAL A 88 0.31 -17.81 14.56
CA VAL A 88 -0.84 -16.99 14.97
C VAL A 88 -1.48 -16.32 13.75
N ASP A 89 -2.80 -16.14 13.79
CA ASP A 89 -3.66 -15.60 12.73
C ASP A 89 -2.98 -14.58 11.79
N LEU A 90 -2.59 -15.06 10.61
CA LEU A 90 -1.99 -14.26 9.53
C LEU A 90 -3.04 -13.69 8.56
N SER A 91 -4.34 -13.85 8.83
CA SER A 91 -5.41 -13.47 7.89
C SER A 91 -5.40 -11.97 7.58
N GLY A 92 -5.26 -11.12 8.59
CA GLY A 92 -5.15 -9.67 8.41
C GLY A 92 -3.93 -9.26 7.57
N LEU A 93 -2.76 -9.87 7.83
CA LEU A 93 -1.55 -9.60 7.05
C LEU A 93 -1.72 -10.06 5.61
N ALA A 94 -2.23 -11.27 5.39
CA ALA A 94 -2.46 -11.81 4.05
C ALA A 94 -3.45 -10.95 3.25
N ALA A 95 -4.56 -10.53 3.87
CA ALA A 95 -5.53 -9.66 3.21
C ALA A 95 -4.94 -8.27 2.88
N LEU A 96 -4.12 -7.70 3.78
CA LEU A 96 -3.39 -6.47 3.52
C LEU A 96 -2.40 -6.64 2.35
N SER A 97 -1.66 -7.74 2.31
CA SER A 97 -0.74 -8.06 1.21
C SER A 97 -1.46 -8.17 -0.13
N VAL A 98 -2.48 -9.02 -0.22
CA VAL A 98 -3.27 -9.21 -1.45
C VAL A 98 -3.96 -7.91 -1.84
N GLY A 99 -4.49 -7.14 -0.88
CA GLY A 99 -5.05 -5.82 -1.13
C GLY A 99 -4.04 -4.86 -1.77
N CYS A 100 -2.80 -4.83 -1.29
CA CYS A 100 -1.74 -4.02 -1.90
C CYS A 100 -1.39 -4.49 -3.33
N ILE A 101 -1.29 -5.80 -3.54
CA ILE A 101 -1.06 -6.40 -4.88
C ILE A 101 -2.18 -5.97 -5.83
N ARG A 102 -3.44 -6.20 -5.44
CA ARG A 102 -4.62 -5.86 -6.26
C ARG A 102 -4.74 -4.36 -6.50
N LEU A 103 -4.40 -3.52 -5.51
CA LEU A 103 -4.33 -2.07 -5.69
C LEU A 103 -3.32 -1.69 -6.78
N GLN A 104 -2.11 -2.26 -6.75
CA GLN A 104 -1.08 -1.99 -7.76
C GLN A 104 -1.46 -2.53 -9.16
N GLN A 105 -2.28 -3.57 -9.23
CA GLN A 105 -2.87 -4.09 -10.47
C GLN A 105 -4.10 -3.27 -10.95
N GLY A 106 -4.62 -2.33 -10.16
CA GLY A 106 -5.87 -1.62 -10.47
C GLY A 106 -7.13 -2.50 -10.33
N ARG A 107 -7.05 -3.59 -9.56
CA ARG A 107 -8.07 -4.62 -9.37
C ARG A 107 -8.65 -4.65 -7.95
N LEU A 108 -8.45 -3.57 -7.18
CA LEU A 108 -8.82 -3.54 -5.76
C LEU A 108 -10.31 -3.77 -5.49
N ALA A 109 -11.19 -3.41 -6.42
CA ALA A 109 -12.63 -3.61 -6.29
C ALA A 109 -13.02 -5.10 -6.11
N GLU A 110 -12.22 -6.04 -6.65
CA GLU A 110 -12.44 -7.48 -6.49
C GLU A 110 -12.31 -7.92 -5.02
N MET A 111 -11.56 -7.16 -4.22
CA MET A 111 -11.30 -7.45 -2.81
C MET A 111 -12.28 -6.77 -1.86
N LEU A 112 -13.27 -6.02 -2.36
CA LEU A 112 -14.13 -5.18 -1.53
C LEU A 112 -14.80 -5.93 -0.36
N PRO A 113 -15.47 -7.08 -0.55
CA PRO A 113 -16.12 -7.79 0.56
C PRO A 113 -15.12 -8.25 1.62
N VAL A 114 -13.95 -8.72 1.18
CA VAL A 114 -12.88 -9.20 2.08
C VAL A 114 -12.28 -8.06 2.88
N LEU A 115 -11.98 -6.93 2.23
CA LEU A 115 -11.36 -5.78 2.89
C LEU A 115 -12.31 -5.06 3.85
N LEU A 116 -13.63 -5.08 3.59
CA LEU A 116 -14.62 -4.62 4.56
C LEU A 116 -14.73 -5.55 5.77
N ALA A 117 -14.70 -6.87 5.57
CA ALA A 117 -14.69 -7.82 6.68
C ALA A 117 -13.43 -7.66 7.56
N VAL A 118 -12.27 -7.49 6.93
CA VAL A 118 -10.99 -7.24 7.61
C VAL A 118 -11.02 -5.88 8.33
N TRP A 119 -11.59 -4.85 7.71
CA TRP A 119 -11.81 -3.56 8.38
C TRP A 119 -12.67 -3.72 9.64
N GLU A 120 -13.81 -4.40 9.57
CA GLU A 120 -14.67 -4.59 10.73
C GLU A 120 -13.99 -5.38 11.86
N GLN A 121 -13.16 -6.36 11.50
CA GLN A 121 -12.41 -7.17 12.48
C GLN A 121 -11.30 -6.38 13.17
N TYR A 122 -10.59 -5.51 12.43
CA TYR A 122 -9.38 -4.83 12.94
C TYR A 122 -9.53 -3.31 13.10
N LYS A 123 -10.74 -2.77 12.98
CA LYS A 123 -10.98 -1.34 13.20
C LYS A 123 -10.47 -0.88 14.58
N PRO A 124 -9.91 0.33 14.68
CA PRO A 124 -9.82 1.37 13.66
C PRO A 124 -8.56 1.29 12.76
N HIS A 125 -7.96 0.10 12.58
CA HIS A 125 -6.78 -0.08 11.72
C HIS A 125 -7.19 -0.51 10.30
N ASN A 126 -6.42 -0.11 9.28
CA ASN A 126 -6.64 -0.40 7.84
C ASN A 126 -7.75 0.42 7.15
N GLU A 127 -8.17 1.54 7.72
CA GLU A 127 -9.24 2.37 7.15
C GLU A 127 -8.95 2.83 5.72
N ALA A 128 -7.68 3.15 5.43
CA ALA A 128 -7.24 3.63 4.13
C ALA A 128 -7.45 2.59 3.02
N LEU A 129 -7.17 1.31 3.29
CA LEU A 129 -7.30 0.24 2.29
C LEU A 129 -8.76 -0.09 2.01
N ALA A 130 -9.59 -0.13 3.06
CA ALA A 130 -11.04 -0.31 2.92
C ALA A 130 -11.67 0.86 2.15
N ALA A 131 -11.30 2.10 2.47
CA ALA A 131 -11.73 3.28 1.73
C ALA A 131 -11.29 3.25 0.27
N LEU A 132 -10.06 2.82 -0.05
CA LEU A 132 -9.60 2.66 -1.43
C LEU A 132 -10.39 1.58 -2.18
N ALA A 133 -10.76 0.48 -1.52
CA ALA A 133 -11.59 -0.56 -2.13
C ALA A 133 -13.01 -0.04 -2.44
N LEU A 134 -13.60 0.73 -1.53
CA LEU A 134 -14.88 1.42 -1.76
C LEU A 134 -14.79 2.43 -2.91
N LEU A 135 -13.71 3.21 -2.98
CA LEU A 135 -13.46 4.14 -4.09
C LEU A 135 -13.31 3.42 -5.43
N ALA A 136 -12.63 2.27 -5.44
CA ALA A 136 -12.51 1.42 -6.63
C ALA A 136 -13.87 0.83 -7.06
N GLY A 137 -14.76 0.53 -6.10
CA GLY A 137 -16.14 0.10 -6.35
C GLY A 137 -17.14 1.23 -6.65
N GLY A 138 -16.73 2.50 -6.54
CA GLY A 138 -17.59 3.67 -6.79
C GLY A 138 -18.38 4.18 -5.59
N SER A 139 -18.20 3.61 -4.40
CA SER A 139 -18.85 4.02 -3.15
C SER A 139 -18.12 5.19 -2.47
N CYS A 140 -18.12 6.37 -3.10
CA CYS A 140 -17.33 7.52 -2.66
C CYS A 140 -17.79 8.15 -1.33
N GLU A 141 -19.05 8.00 -0.91
CA GLU A 141 -19.54 8.51 0.39
C GLU A 141 -19.10 7.62 1.55
N GLU A 142 -19.37 6.31 1.45
CA GLU A 142 -18.92 5.31 2.43
C GLU A 142 -17.39 5.33 2.61
N ALA A 143 -16.64 5.53 1.52
CA ALA A 143 -15.19 5.66 1.60
C ALA A 143 -14.75 6.85 2.48
N ARG A 144 -15.44 7.99 2.40
CA ARG A 144 -15.16 9.15 3.24
C ARG A 144 -15.53 8.89 4.69
N GLU A 145 -16.63 8.18 4.93
CA GLU A 145 -17.07 7.81 6.27
C GLU A 145 -16.03 6.92 6.97
N ILE A 146 -15.60 5.83 6.32
CA ILE A 146 -14.56 4.95 6.86
C ILE A 146 -13.25 5.73 7.05
N PHE A 147 -12.82 6.51 6.06
CA PHE A 147 -11.58 7.28 6.16
C PHE A 147 -11.62 8.37 7.25
N GLY A 148 -12.80 8.88 7.58
CA GLY A 148 -13.02 9.82 8.67
C GLY A 148 -12.87 9.19 10.06
N GLN A 149 -12.94 7.86 10.18
CA GLN A 149 -12.74 7.12 11.43
C GLN A 149 -11.25 6.84 11.73
N ARG A 150 -10.34 7.42 10.95
CA ARG A 150 -8.88 7.25 11.11
C ARG A 150 -8.42 7.63 12.51
N VAL A 151 -7.53 6.80 13.07
CA VAL A 151 -6.76 7.10 14.28
C VAL A 151 -5.28 7.27 13.97
N ARG A 152 -4.50 7.80 14.91
CA ARG A 152 -3.04 7.89 14.79
C ARG A 152 -2.44 6.50 14.51
N LEU A 153 -1.61 6.41 13.47
CA LEU A 153 -0.93 5.15 13.12
C LEU A 153 0.06 4.76 14.22
N ARG A 154 0.05 3.47 14.58
CA ARG A 154 1.06 2.88 15.46
C ARG A 154 2.38 2.78 14.68
N ARG A 155 3.49 3.11 15.34
CA ARG A 155 4.85 3.02 14.75
C ARG A 155 5.41 1.60 14.86
N ASP A 156 4.71 0.64 14.28
CA ASP A 156 5.12 -0.76 14.21
C ASP A 156 5.58 -1.16 12.79
N PHE A 157 5.70 -2.46 12.54
CA PHE A 157 6.16 -2.99 11.26
C PHE A 157 5.21 -2.66 10.09
N ALA A 158 3.92 -2.43 10.35
CA ALA A 158 2.94 -2.12 9.31
C ALA A 158 2.90 -0.61 8.99
N PHE A 159 3.44 0.24 9.88
CA PHE A 159 3.42 1.70 9.75
C PHE A 159 3.74 2.21 8.34
N PRO A 160 4.85 1.82 7.68
CA PRO A 160 5.21 2.41 6.39
C PRO A 160 4.19 2.10 5.29
N VAL A 161 3.57 0.92 5.32
CA VAL A 161 2.54 0.52 4.35
C VAL A 161 1.26 1.28 4.62
N LEU A 162 0.81 1.30 5.89
CA LEU A 162 -0.43 1.99 6.27
C LEU A 162 -0.35 3.49 6.04
N ALA A 163 0.80 4.11 6.32
CA ALA A 163 1.04 5.52 6.03
C ALA A 163 1.00 5.78 4.52
N GLY A 164 1.64 4.94 3.70
CA GLY A 164 1.57 5.06 2.24
C GLY A 164 0.14 4.92 1.69
N LEU A 165 -0.62 3.95 2.19
CA LEU A 165 -2.03 3.76 1.83
C LEU A 165 -2.85 4.99 2.23
N ARG A 166 -2.68 5.49 3.46
CA ARG A 166 -3.39 6.67 3.96
C ARG A 166 -3.09 7.92 3.13
N GLY A 167 -1.82 8.13 2.75
CA GLY A 167 -1.43 9.22 1.86
C GLY A 167 -2.09 9.10 0.49
N THR A 168 -2.15 7.88 -0.06
CA THR A 168 -2.84 7.61 -1.32
C THR A 168 -4.33 7.93 -1.21
N THR A 169 -5.01 7.44 -0.17
CA THR A 169 -6.43 7.70 0.07
C THR A 169 -6.71 9.19 0.26
N ALA A 170 -5.88 9.91 1.03
CA ALA A 170 -6.02 11.35 1.26
C ALA A 170 -5.94 12.14 -0.05
N ILE A 171 -5.00 11.79 -0.95
CA ILE A 171 -4.87 12.40 -2.28
C ILE A 171 -6.13 12.14 -3.12
N VAL A 172 -6.62 10.90 -3.15
CA VAL A 172 -7.80 10.52 -3.95
C VAL A 172 -9.06 11.22 -3.43
N LEU A 173 -9.23 11.32 -2.10
CA LEU A 173 -10.35 11.99 -1.45
C LEU A 173 -10.24 13.53 -1.42
N ARG A 174 -9.07 14.08 -1.76
CA ARG A 174 -8.73 15.51 -1.61
C ARG A 174 -8.83 16.00 -0.16
N ASP A 175 -8.46 15.14 0.78
CA ASP A 175 -8.38 15.48 2.21
C ASP A 175 -6.99 16.09 2.49
N GLY A 176 -6.91 17.42 2.43
CA GLY A 176 -5.65 18.16 2.59
C GLY A 176 -5.06 18.07 4.00
N GLU A 177 -5.91 17.92 5.03
CA GLU A 177 -5.47 17.75 6.41
C GLU A 177 -4.80 16.39 6.60
N ALA A 178 -5.47 15.31 6.18
CA ALA A 178 -4.89 13.98 6.22
C ALA A 178 -3.62 13.86 5.37
N ALA A 179 -3.57 14.54 4.21
CA ALA A 179 -2.40 14.56 3.37
C ALA A 179 -1.21 15.25 4.07
N ALA A 180 -1.43 16.35 4.79
CA ALA A 180 -0.40 17.04 5.54
C ALA A 180 0.13 16.19 6.70
N GLU A 181 -0.75 15.53 7.46
CA GLU A 181 -0.36 14.64 8.56
C GLU A 181 0.53 13.49 8.08
N VAL A 182 0.11 12.80 7.00
CA VAL A 182 0.87 11.69 6.44
C VAL A 182 2.17 12.17 5.80
N TYR A 183 2.18 13.35 5.19
CA TYR A 183 3.39 13.92 4.61
C TYR A 183 4.50 14.09 5.66
N GLU A 184 4.18 14.65 6.83
CA GLU A 184 5.14 14.78 7.93
C GLU A 184 5.65 13.42 8.43
N ASP A 185 4.78 12.40 8.46
CA ASP A 185 5.14 11.04 8.86
C ASP A 185 6.02 10.31 7.82
N LEU A 186 5.84 10.62 6.52
CA LEU A 186 6.58 10.01 5.41
C LEU A 186 7.84 10.77 5.01
N LEU A 187 7.96 12.06 5.32
CA LEU A 187 9.10 12.90 4.93
C LEU A 187 10.46 12.33 5.39
N PRO A 188 10.61 11.82 6.64
CA PRO A 188 11.87 11.18 7.06
C PRO A 188 12.22 9.89 6.28
N ARG A 189 11.30 9.39 5.45
CA ARG A 189 11.40 8.13 4.69
C ARG A 189 11.33 8.38 3.18
N GLN A 190 11.49 9.63 2.75
CA GLN A 190 11.48 9.98 1.34
C GLN A 190 12.53 9.17 0.56
N GLY A 191 12.12 8.59 -0.56
CA GLY A 191 12.98 7.75 -1.40
C GLY A 191 13.04 6.27 -1.00
N LEU A 192 12.49 5.89 0.15
CA LEU A 192 12.36 4.49 0.55
C LEU A 192 11.08 3.88 -0.03
N ALA A 193 11.14 2.64 -0.54
CA ALA A 193 9.93 1.91 -0.87
C ALA A 193 9.12 1.65 0.42
N GLY A 194 7.85 2.05 0.45
CA GLY A 194 6.98 1.83 1.60
C GLY A 194 6.87 0.33 1.91
N GLY A 195 6.93 -0.02 3.20
CA GLY A 195 6.92 -1.41 3.66
C GLY A 195 8.19 -2.21 3.39
N ALA A 196 9.08 -1.77 2.49
CA ALA A 196 10.30 -2.50 2.13
C ALA A 196 11.20 -2.73 3.36
N SER A 197 11.18 -1.81 4.32
CA SER A 197 11.87 -2.00 5.59
C SER A 197 11.22 -3.06 6.48
N SER A 198 9.93 -3.36 6.42
CA SER A 198 9.34 -4.41 7.25
C SER A 198 9.53 -5.81 6.70
N LEU A 199 9.90 -5.95 5.41
CA LEU A 199 10.11 -7.22 4.69
C LEU A 199 8.94 -8.21 4.80
N SER A 200 7.76 -7.72 5.20
CA SER A 200 6.50 -8.48 5.21
C SER A 200 5.58 -8.04 4.07
N LEU A 201 5.77 -6.81 3.57
CA LEU A 201 4.91 -6.13 2.60
C LEU A 201 5.70 -5.08 1.85
N VAL A 202 5.51 -4.95 0.53
CA VAL A 202 6.11 -3.84 -0.25
C VAL A 202 5.00 -3.01 -0.89
N PHE A 203 5.02 -1.72 -0.60
CA PHE A 203 4.10 -0.72 -1.12
C PHE A 203 4.90 0.53 -1.52
N GLY A 204 5.25 0.67 -2.80
CA GLY A 204 6.16 1.72 -3.30
C GLY A 204 5.96 2.01 -4.79
N PRO A 205 6.54 3.10 -5.34
CA PRO A 205 5.88 3.92 -6.36
C PRO A 205 5.83 3.22 -7.72
N SER A 206 4.71 2.58 -8.03
CA SER A 206 4.38 2.23 -9.41
C SER A 206 3.84 3.47 -10.11
N ARG A 207 4.53 3.86 -11.18
CA ARG A 207 4.30 4.99 -12.08
C ARG A 207 2.97 4.87 -12.85
N ARG A 208 1.82 4.82 -12.18
CA ARG A 208 0.51 4.82 -12.82
C ARG A 208 -0.36 5.99 -12.34
N PRO A 209 -0.73 6.92 -13.23
CA PRO A 209 -1.79 7.88 -12.92
C PRO A 209 -3.13 7.13 -12.84
N TRP A 210 -3.84 7.34 -11.73
CA TRP A 210 -5.17 6.80 -11.39
C TRP A 210 -6.30 7.47 -12.19
N ALA A 211 -6.05 7.78 -13.47
CA ALA A 211 -6.90 8.61 -14.32
C ALA A 211 -8.29 8.01 -14.63
N ASN A 212 -8.57 6.76 -14.23
CA ASN A 212 -9.81 6.04 -14.57
C ASN A 212 -10.70 5.68 -13.36
N SER A 213 -10.56 6.34 -12.21
CA SER A 213 -11.50 6.12 -11.09
C SER A 213 -12.92 6.60 -11.46
N PRO A 214 -14.00 5.85 -11.11
CA PRO A 214 -15.39 6.20 -11.44
C PRO A 214 -15.85 7.57 -10.92
N CYS A 215 -15.19 8.09 -9.88
CA CYS A 215 -15.37 9.45 -9.36
C CYS A 215 -14.47 10.46 -10.10
N SER A 216 -14.44 10.38 -11.44
CA SER A 216 -13.45 11.02 -12.31
C SER A 216 -13.21 12.51 -12.03
N TRP A 217 -11.93 12.85 -12.02
CA TRP A 217 -11.40 14.21 -12.08
C TRP A 217 -11.82 14.96 -13.34
N THR A 218 -12.37 16.16 -13.17
CA THR A 218 -12.15 17.26 -14.12
C THR A 218 -11.29 18.31 -13.42
N ALA A 219 -10.02 18.42 -13.82
CA ALA A 219 -9.23 19.60 -13.53
C ALA A 219 -9.73 20.75 -14.42
N PRO A 220 -9.87 21.99 -13.92
CA PRO A 220 -10.10 23.13 -14.80
C PRO A 220 -8.83 23.36 -15.63
N ASN A 221 -8.96 23.30 -16.95
CA ASN A 221 -7.93 23.72 -17.89
C ASN A 221 -7.58 25.19 -17.63
N GLY A 222 -6.38 25.46 -17.12
CA GLY A 222 -5.82 26.81 -16.99
C GLY A 222 -4.29 26.72 -16.83
N PRO A 223 -3.50 27.51 -17.59
CA PRO A 223 -2.06 27.43 -17.55
C PRO A 223 -1.52 28.22 -16.37
N ALA A 224 -1.12 27.56 -15.27
CA ALA A 224 -0.21 28.10 -14.26
C ALA A 224 0.22 27.01 -13.27
N ALA A 225 1.11 26.11 -13.69
CA ALA A 225 1.84 25.23 -12.78
C ALA A 225 3.26 25.75 -12.59
N THR A 226 3.43 26.77 -11.74
CA THR A 226 4.72 27.09 -11.12
C THR A 226 4.49 27.76 -9.78
N THR A 227 5.12 27.20 -8.74
CA THR A 227 5.28 27.73 -7.36
C THR A 227 4.06 27.66 -6.44
N TRP A 228 3.89 26.53 -5.75
CA TRP A 228 3.17 26.51 -4.48
C TRP A 228 4.16 26.88 -3.37
N LYS A 229 4.05 28.11 -2.84
CA LYS A 229 4.65 28.53 -1.55
C LYS A 229 3.52 28.62 -0.53
N PRO A 230 3.63 28.02 0.66
CA PRO A 230 2.63 28.19 1.70
C PRO A 230 2.68 29.64 2.20
N ARG A 231 1.60 30.40 1.99
CA ARG A 231 1.42 31.71 2.63
C ARG A 231 0.86 31.49 4.04
N GLY A 232 1.52 32.09 5.02
CA GLY A 232 0.87 32.62 6.22
C GLY A 232 0.85 31.73 7.45
N TRP A 233 2.03 31.46 8.02
CA TRP A 233 2.12 31.16 9.46
C TRP A 233 2.43 32.47 10.18
N ARG A 234 1.53 32.93 11.06
CA ARG A 234 1.79 33.98 12.07
C ARG A 234 1.34 33.44 13.44
N PRO A 235 2.14 33.64 14.50
CA PRO A 235 1.80 33.14 15.83
C PRO A 235 0.69 33.97 16.50
N HIS A 236 -0.05 33.30 17.37
CA HIS A 236 -1.28 33.71 18.05
C HIS A 236 -1.20 35.03 18.81
N GLY A 237 -2.26 35.84 18.67
CA GLY A 237 -2.68 36.91 19.57
C GLY A 237 -4.17 36.74 19.92
N THR A 238 -4.49 36.93 21.19
CA THR A 238 -5.76 36.69 21.89
C THR A 238 -6.93 37.58 21.46
N GLY A 239 -8.15 37.05 21.43
CA GLY A 239 -9.40 37.84 21.54
C GLY A 239 -10.62 37.29 20.78
N PRO A 240 -11.83 37.24 21.38
CA PRO A 240 -12.97 36.44 20.89
C PRO A 240 -13.99 37.25 20.09
N SER A 241 -14.66 36.62 19.11
CA SER A 241 -16.08 36.87 18.81
C SER A 241 -16.63 35.86 17.81
N GLY A 242 -17.84 35.38 18.10
CA GLY A 242 -18.51 34.33 17.34
C GLY A 242 -19.04 34.76 15.98
N ARG A 243 -19.22 33.76 15.11
CA ARG A 243 -20.26 33.65 14.07
C ARG A 243 -20.22 32.23 13.52
N THR A 244 -21.34 31.54 13.60
CA THR A 244 -21.62 30.27 12.90
C THR A 244 -21.72 30.51 11.39
N PRO A 245 -21.02 29.73 10.54
CA PRO A 245 -21.35 29.67 9.12
C PRO A 245 -22.30 28.51 8.82
N ARG A 246 -23.38 28.84 8.11
CA ARG A 246 -24.32 27.89 7.49
C ARG A 246 -23.59 26.99 6.48
N ARG A 247 -23.91 25.69 6.51
CA ARG A 247 -23.52 24.70 5.49
C ARG A 247 -24.13 25.07 4.12
N PRO A 248 -23.37 25.05 3.01
CA PRO A 248 -23.95 24.98 1.68
C PRO A 248 -24.31 23.53 1.34
N ALA A 249 -25.47 23.36 0.69
CA ALA A 249 -25.95 22.07 0.19
C ALA A 249 -25.09 21.57 -0.97
N LEU A 250 -24.78 20.27 -0.98
CA LEU A 250 -24.09 19.58 -2.07
C LEU A 250 -25.08 19.25 -3.21
N PRO A 251 -24.70 19.38 -4.50
CA PRO A 251 -25.56 18.98 -5.59
C PRO A 251 -25.58 17.45 -5.75
N ALA A 252 -26.78 16.92 -5.98
CA ALA A 252 -27.06 15.50 -6.17
C ALA A 252 -26.32 14.90 -7.38
N CYS A 253 -25.68 13.75 -7.15
CA CYS A 253 -24.96 12.97 -8.14
C CYS A 253 -25.96 12.30 -9.11
N ARG A 254 -26.01 12.74 -10.37
CA ARG A 254 -26.83 12.09 -11.41
C ARG A 254 -26.14 10.81 -11.89
N ARG A 255 -26.73 9.66 -11.57
CA ARG A 255 -26.38 8.36 -12.18
C ARG A 255 -26.74 8.37 -13.68
N ARG A 256 -25.80 8.00 -14.55
CA ARG A 256 -26.09 7.48 -15.89
C ARG A 256 -25.42 6.11 -16.05
N PRO A 257 -26.17 5.05 -16.40
CA PRO A 257 -25.60 3.73 -16.65
C PRO A 257 -25.35 3.56 -18.16
N LEU A 258 -24.16 3.16 -18.58
CA LEU A 258 -23.97 2.56 -19.91
C LEU A 258 -22.84 1.52 -19.89
N TRP A 259 -23.25 0.26 -19.71
CA TRP A 259 -22.59 -0.88 -20.36
C TRP A 259 -23.22 -1.04 -21.74
N CYS A 260 -22.40 -0.98 -22.80
CA CYS A 260 -22.58 -1.69 -24.09
C CYS A 260 -21.45 -1.25 -25.03
N TYR A 261 -20.36 -2.02 -25.12
CA TYR A 261 -19.55 -2.04 -26.33
C TYR A 261 -19.97 -3.24 -27.17
N ARG A 262 -20.70 -2.91 -28.23
CA ARG A 262 -21.06 -3.78 -29.34
C ARG A 262 -19.79 -3.98 -30.17
N LEU A 263 -19.29 -5.20 -30.24
CA LEU A 263 -18.30 -5.58 -31.25
C LEU A 263 -19.00 -5.57 -32.62
N SER A 264 -18.40 -4.91 -33.59
CA SER A 264 -18.66 -5.18 -35.01
C SER A 264 -17.34 -5.31 -35.76
N PRO A 265 -17.25 -6.27 -36.69
CA PRO A 265 -15.99 -6.73 -37.26
C PRO A 265 -15.64 -5.94 -38.52
N GLY A 266 -14.35 -5.79 -38.82
CA GLY A 266 -13.92 -5.32 -40.12
C GLY A 266 -12.47 -4.90 -40.17
N SER A 267 -11.59 -5.81 -40.60
CA SER A 267 -10.95 -5.74 -41.93
C SER A 267 -9.70 -6.62 -41.94
N ALA A 268 -9.79 -7.68 -42.74
CA ALA A 268 -8.68 -8.54 -43.10
C ALA A 268 -7.68 -7.77 -43.96
N GLY A 269 -6.39 -7.87 -43.61
CA GLY A 269 -5.28 -7.45 -44.45
C GLY A 269 -4.33 -8.63 -44.65
N HIS A 270 -4.44 -9.28 -45.82
CA HIS A 270 -3.48 -10.25 -46.35
C HIS A 270 -2.11 -9.59 -46.59
N VAL A 271 -1.02 -10.21 -46.13
CA VAL A 271 0.30 -10.13 -46.81
C VAL A 271 1.01 -11.48 -46.69
N ARG A 272 1.64 -11.87 -47.81
CA ARG A 272 2.13 -13.19 -48.24
C ARG A 272 3.34 -13.75 -47.48
N ALA A 273 3.46 -15.08 -47.51
CA ALA A 273 4.67 -15.84 -47.17
C ALA A 273 5.72 -15.80 -48.31
N PRO A 274 7.03 -15.89 -48.01
CA PRO A 274 8.07 -16.03 -49.01
C PRO A 274 8.27 -17.49 -49.43
N SER A 275 8.77 -17.65 -50.66
CA SER A 275 9.12 -18.90 -51.35
C SER A 275 10.37 -19.56 -50.79
#